data_AF-A0A4U1G8I5-F1
#
_entry.id   AF-A0A4U1G8I5-F1
#
_cell.length_a   1.000
_cell.length_b   1.000
_cell.length_c   1.000
_cell.angle_alpha   90.00
_cell.angle_beta   90.00
_cell.angle_gamma   90.00
#
_symmetry.space_group_name_H-M   'P 1'
#
loop_
_entity.id
_entity.type
_entity.pdbx_description
1 polymer ?
#
loop_
_entity_poly.entity_id
_entity_poly.type
_entity_poly.pdbx_seq_one_letter_code
_entity_poly.pdbx_strand_id
1 'polypeptide(L)'
;MYPNELFLHKKPTGTPAELQEFAKTVLKYFFETYPLDESLEMLWRMIQQSFYTKRFVLTDAERGNLIAYYENLHAVILAASIVNEELKKPA
;
A
#
# COMPACT_ATOMS: atom_id res chain seq x y z
N MET A 1 -6.47 3.14 22.38
CA MET A 1 -7.15 3.77 21.22
C MET A 1 -6.09 4.64 20.58
N TYR A 2 -5.58 4.25 19.41
CA TYR A 2 -4.64 5.13 18.70
C TYR A 2 -5.43 6.35 18.21
N PRO A 3 -4.96 7.58 18.47
CA PRO A 3 -5.67 8.76 18.01
C PRO A 3 -5.75 8.72 16.46
N ASN A 4 -6.96 8.91 15.93
CA ASN A 4 -7.28 8.92 14.49
C ASN A 4 -6.52 10.00 13.68
N GLU A 5 -5.60 10.73 14.30
CA GLU A 5 -4.82 11.84 13.73
C GLU A 5 -3.58 11.38 12.97
N LEU A 6 -3.19 10.09 13.04
CA LEU A 6 -1.93 9.60 12.46
C LEU A 6 -1.98 9.27 10.95
N PHE A 7 -3.14 9.35 10.29
CA PHE A 7 -3.28 8.98 8.87
C PHE A 7 -3.93 10.06 7.99
N LEU A 8 -3.74 11.34 8.33
CA LEU A 8 -4.12 12.43 7.43
C LEU A 8 -3.03 12.68 6.39
N HIS A 9 -2.83 11.72 5.47
CA HIS A 9 -2.10 12.02 4.24
C HIS A 9 -2.95 12.99 3.42
N LYS A 10 -2.52 14.25 3.34
CA LYS A 10 -3.14 15.21 2.43
C LYS A 10 -2.91 14.74 1.00
N LYS A 11 -3.96 14.75 0.18
CA LYS A 11 -3.83 14.56 -1.27
C LYS A 11 -2.78 15.55 -1.80
N PRO A 12 -1.77 15.12 -2.56
CA PRO A 12 -0.79 16.03 -3.12
C PRO A 12 -1.49 17.04 -4.05
N THR A 13 -1.06 18.30 -4.00
CA THR A 13 -1.59 19.39 -4.81
C THR A 13 -0.46 20.04 -5.59
N GLY A 14 -0.72 20.42 -6.84
CA GLY A 14 0.27 21.06 -7.71
C GLY A 14 -0.11 20.97 -9.18
N THR A 15 0.79 21.42 -10.04
CA THR A 15 0.73 21.24 -11.49
C THR A 15 0.88 19.75 -11.87
N PRO A 16 0.46 19.32 -13.07
CA PRO A 16 0.64 17.94 -13.51
C PRO A 16 2.09 17.45 -13.44
N ALA A 17 3.06 18.31 -13.76
CA ALA A 17 4.48 17.98 -13.68
C ALA A 17 4.94 17.75 -12.23
N GLU A 18 4.52 18.60 -11.29
CA GLU A 18 4.84 18.45 -9.87
C GLU A 18 4.22 17.18 -9.28
N LEU A 19 2.98 16.85 -9.65
CA LEU A 19 2.32 15.62 -9.22
C LEU A 19 3.01 14.38 -9.79
N GLN A 20 3.48 14.44 -11.03
CA GLN A 20 4.23 13.34 -11.65
C GLN A 20 5.59 13.15 -10.97
N GLU A 21 6.31 14.23 -10.68
CA GLU A 21 7.59 14.16 -9.98
C GLU A 21 7.44 13.64 -8.54
N PHE A 22 6.38 14.08 -7.85
CA PHE A 22 5.99 13.54 -6.55
C PHE A 22 5.75 12.02 -6.63
N ALA A 23 4.98 11.56 -7.61
CA ALA A 23 4.69 10.13 -7.77
C ALA A 23 5.98 9.32 -8.00
N LYS A 24 6.86 9.78 -8.90
CA LYS A 24 8.16 9.13 -9.14
C LYS A 24 9.01 9.06 -7.88
N THR A 25 9.10 10.17 -7.15
CA THR A 25 9.88 10.26 -5.91
C THR A 25 9.36 9.31 -4.85
N VAL A 26 8.04 9.26 -4.66
CA VAL A 26 7.40 8.38 -3.68
C VAL A 26 7.58 6.92 -4.03
N LEU A 27 7.36 6.53 -5.29
CA LEU A 27 7.56 5.14 -5.74
C LEU A 27 9.00 4.69 -5.51
N LYS A 28 9.97 5.52 -5.91
CA LYS A 28 11.38 5.24 -5.69
C LYS A 28 11.70 5.06 -4.21
N TYR A 29 11.34 6.05 -3.39
CA TYR A 29 11.61 6.02 -1.95
C TYR A 29 10.97 4.80 -1.26
N PHE A 30 9.73 4.48 -1.62
CA PHE A 30 9.01 3.35 -1.05
C PHE A 30 9.74 2.03 -1.33
N PHE A 31 10.07 1.73 -2.59
CA PHE A 31 10.70 0.45 -2.95
C PHE A 31 12.21 0.38 -2.64
N GLU A 32 12.88 1.52 -2.40
CA GLU A 32 14.22 1.55 -1.81
C GLU A 32 14.21 1.20 -0.32
N THR A 33 13.14 1.57 0.38
CA THR A 33 13.00 1.32 1.83
C THR A 33 12.40 -0.06 2.11
N TYR A 34 11.41 -0.46 1.32
CA TYR A 34 10.66 -1.70 1.48
C TYR A 34 10.70 -2.48 0.16
N PRO A 35 11.57 -3.50 0.04
CA PRO A 35 11.57 -4.40 -1.11
C PRO A 35 10.17 -4.98 -1.37
N LEU A 36 9.89 -5.34 -2.63
CA LEU A 36 8.56 -5.84 -3.02
C LEU A 36 8.13 -7.04 -2.17
N ASP A 37 8.98 -8.06 -2.06
CA ASP A 37 8.66 -9.28 -1.32
C ASP A 37 8.36 -8.98 0.16
N GLU A 38 9.15 -8.10 0.79
CA GLU A 38 8.91 -7.66 2.17
C GLU A 38 7.60 -6.88 2.30
N SER A 39 7.28 -6.03 1.34
CA SER A 39 6.03 -5.25 1.33
C SER A 39 4.80 -6.16 1.25
N LEU A 40 4.85 -7.19 0.39
CA LEU A 40 3.77 -8.17 0.25
C LEU A 40 3.64 -9.03 1.50
N GLU A 41 4.76 -9.46 2.08
CA GLU A 41 4.75 -10.23 3.34
C GLU A 41 4.20 -9.41 4.51
N MET A 42 4.63 -8.16 4.67
CA MET A 42 4.13 -7.26 5.71
C MET A 42 2.63 -7.01 5.55
N LEU A 43 2.17 -6.78 4.32
CA LEU A 43 0.74 -6.62 4.03
C LEU A 43 -0.06 -7.86 4.44
N TRP A 44 0.41 -9.04 4.04
CA TRP A 44 -0.24 -10.29 4.39
C TRP A 44 -0.32 -10.49 5.91
N ARG A 45 0.79 -10.26 6.63
CA ARG A 45 0.83 -10.37 8.09
C ARG A 45 -0.17 -9.43 8.78
N MET A 46 -0.30 -8.18 8.31
CA MET A 46 -1.29 -7.24 8.85
C MET A 46 -2.73 -7.75 8.70
N ILE A 47 -3.07 -8.33 7.54
CA ILE A 47 -4.40 -8.87 7.29
C ILE A 47 -4.67 -10.14 8.10
N GLN A 48 -3.68 -11.03 8.22
CA GLN A 48 -3.81 -12.20 9.07
C GLN A 48 -4.12 -11.82 10.52
N GLN A 49 -3.48 -10.77 11.06
CA GLN A 49 -3.77 -10.28 12.41
C GLN A 49 -5.22 -9.82 12.58
N SER A 50 -5.84 -9.28 11.53
CA SER A 50 -7.26 -8.89 11.54
C SER A 50 -8.22 -10.09 11.57
N PHE A 51 -7.82 -11.28 11.10
CA PHE A 51 -8.66 -12.47 11.15
C PHE A 51 -8.63 -13.19 12.50
N TYR A 52 -7.49 -13.12 13.21
CA TYR A 52 -7.24 -13.96 14.39
C TYR A 52 -7.16 -13.18 15.70
N THR A 53 -7.46 -11.87 15.71
CA THR A 53 -7.48 -11.09 16.94
C THR A 53 -8.67 -11.49 17.81
N LYS A 54 -8.38 -12.20 18.92
CA LYS A 54 -9.34 -12.85 19.85
C LYS A 54 -10.47 -11.96 20.40
N ARG A 55 -10.39 -10.63 20.22
CA ARG A 55 -11.33 -9.67 20.79
C ARG A 55 -12.51 -9.35 19.86
N PHE A 56 -12.34 -9.50 18.55
CA PHE A 56 -13.37 -9.24 17.54
C PHE A 56 -13.21 -10.25 16.40
N VAL A 57 -14.14 -11.20 16.31
CA VAL A 57 -14.18 -12.13 15.18
C VAL A 57 -14.99 -11.47 14.08
N LEU A 58 -14.36 -11.13 12.97
CA LEU A 58 -15.03 -10.62 11.77
C LEU A 58 -16.13 -11.60 11.34
N THR A 59 -17.27 -11.09 10.88
CA THR A 59 -18.29 -11.88 10.18
C THR A 59 -17.75 -12.38 8.84
N ASP A 60 -18.41 -13.36 8.23
CA ASP A 60 -17.99 -13.89 6.91
C ASP A 60 -18.01 -12.81 5.82
N ALA A 61 -18.97 -11.88 5.87
CA ALA A 61 -19.04 -10.76 4.95
C ALA A 61 -17.86 -9.78 5.14
N GLU A 62 -17.53 -9.43 6.39
CA GLU A 62 -16.39 -8.57 6.69
C GLU A 62 -15.05 -9.23 6.31
N ARG A 63 -14.92 -10.53 6.55
CA ARG A 63 -13.76 -11.31 6.10
C ARG A 63 -13.63 -11.29 4.58
N GLY A 64 -14.73 -11.56 3.86
CA GLY A 64 -14.75 -11.50 2.40
C GLY A 64 -14.34 -10.14 1.86
N ASN A 65 -14.86 -9.06 2.45
CA ASN A 65 -14.49 -7.69 2.07
C ASN A 65 -13.01 -7.39 2.32
N LEU A 66 -12.45 -7.86 3.43
CA LEU A 66 -11.03 -7.65 3.74
C LEU A 66 -10.11 -8.42 2.79
N ILE A 67 -10.48 -9.65 2.43
CA ILE A 67 -9.77 -10.46 1.42
C ILE A 67 -9.82 -9.75 0.06
N ALA A 68 -10.99 -9.28 -0.38
CA ALA A 68 -11.11 -8.58 -1.64
C ALA A 68 -10.28 -7.27 -1.66
N TYR A 69 -10.29 -6.51 -0.56
CA TYR A 69 -9.45 -5.33 -0.41
C TYR A 69 -7.95 -5.68 -0.50
N TYR A 70 -7.52 -6.75 0.17
CA TYR A 70 -6.15 -7.26 0.10
C TYR A 70 -5.72 -7.58 -1.33
N GLU A 71 -6.52 -8.36 -2.07
CA GLU A 71 -6.18 -8.77 -3.43
C GLU A 71 -6.00 -7.56 -4.35
N ASN A 72 -6.88 -6.55 -4.22
CA ASN A 72 -6.76 -5.31 -4.96
C ASN A 72 -5.50 -4.52 -4.56
N LEU A 73 -5.22 -4.38 -3.27
CA LEU A 73 -4.04 -3.66 -2.79
C LEU A 73 -2.74 -4.36 -3.21
N HIS A 74 -2.72 -5.70 -3.15
CA HIS A 74 -1.61 -6.52 -3.63
C HIS A 74 -1.33 -6.27 -5.11
N ALA A 75 -2.37 -6.28 -5.96
CA ALA A 75 -2.24 -5.96 -7.38
C ALA A 75 -1.71 -4.53 -7.62
N VAL A 76 -2.16 -3.55 -6.84
CA VAL A 76 -1.67 -2.16 -6.93
C VAL A 76 -0.18 -2.06 -6.57
N ILE A 77 0.28 -2.73 -5.51
CA ILE A 77 1.70 -2.74 -5.12
C ILE A 77 2.55 -3.38 -6.22
N LEU A 78 2.10 -4.50 -6.81
CA LEU A 78 2.78 -5.13 -7.94
C LEU A 78 2.88 -4.18 -9.15
N ALA A 79 1.77 -3.54 -9.53
CA ALA A 79 1.76 -2.59 -10.64
C ALA A 79 2.69 -1.40 -10.37
N ALA A 80 2.68 -0.86 -9.14
CA ALA A 80 3.56 0.21 -8.71
C ALA A 80 5.04 -0.19 -8.78
N SER A 81 5.37 -1.44 -8.44
CA SER A 81 6.73 -1.96 -8.55
C SER A 81 7.19 -2.02 -10.01
N ILE A 82 6.34 -2.50 -10.93
CA ILE A 82 6.64 -2.53 -12.36
C ILE A 82 6.90 -1.11 -12.88
N VAL A 83 6.02 -0.15 -12.56
CA VAL A 83 6.20 1.26 -12.94
C VAL A 83 7.50 1.82 -12.37
N ASN A 84 7.84 1.50 -11.12
CA ASN A 84 9.10 1.93 -10.52
C ASN A 84 10.33 1.38 -11.26
N GLU A 85 10.30 0.13 -11.70
CA GLU A 85 11.38 -0.45 -12.51
C GLU A 85 11.48 0.21 -13.89
N GLU A 86 10.36 0.58 -14.51
CA GLU A 86 10.37 1.34 -15.76
C GLU A 86 11.01 2.72 -15.61
N LEU A 87 10.75 3.40 -14.48
CA LEU A 87 11.34 4.71 -14.17
C LEU A 87 12.87 4.66 -13.96
N LYS A 88 13.43 3.49 -13.66
CA LYS A 88 14.88 3.30 -13.50
C LYS A 88 15.61 3.15 -14.83
N LYS A 89 14.90 2.84 -15.92
CA LYS A 89 15.52 2.65 -17.24
C LYS A 89 15.99 4.01 -17.77
N PRO A 90 17.20 4.11 -18.35
CA PRO A 90 17.63 5.33 -19.01
C PRO A 90 16.68 5.66 -20.17
N ALA A 91 16.41 6.96 -20.35
CA ALA A 91 15.53 7.51 -21.36
C ALA A 91 16.03 7.25 -22.80
#